data_AF-A0A8T5Y407-F1
#
_entry.id   AF-A0A8T5Y407-F1
#
_cell.length_a   1.000
_cell.length_b   1.000
_cell.length_c   1.000
_cell.angle_alpha   90.00
_cell.angle_beta   90.00
_cell.angle_gamma   90.00
#
_symmetry.space_group_name_H-M   'P 1'
#
loop_
_entity.id
_entity.type
_entity.pdbx_description
1 polymer ?
#
loop_
_entity_poly.entity_id
_entity_poly.type
_entity_poly.pdbx_seq_one_letter_code
_entity_poly.pdbx_strand_id
1 'polypeptide(L)'
;MEAAIFLALLAVLGFGIYWAKEYRQKTTLLNSTITQLTRCNKDMKITLLKGLIRRFGNGDDDEETPWDFERFVGRVLEQYYNCSVEVTMASNDYGVDLRLHQSDGLYLGQVKCYQEDNKVGFEPIAIIHSQMLKQKARGGYVVTTSDYTANARQYAADLNIRLINGCELVEMWTETVEAAETKNKAAAKPQQA
;
A
#
# COMPACT_ATOMS: atom_id res chain seq x y z
N MET A 1 -14.53 -65.92 -0.02
CA MET A 1 -14.61 -64.76 0.89
C MET A 1 -13.49 -63.76 0.61
N GLU A 2 -12.24 -64.23 0.47
CA GLU A 2 -11.06 -63.37 0.22
C GLU A 2 -11.15 -62.53 -1.07
N ALA A 3 -11.61 -63.10 -2.20
CA ALA A 3 -11.73 -62.37 -3.47
C ALA A 3 -12.69 -61.17 -3.41
N ALA A 4 -13.77 -61.28 -2.63
CA ALA A 4 -14.74 -60.20 -2.47
C ALA A 4 -14.18 -59.03 -1.64
N ILE A 5 -13.34 -59.33 -0.64
CA ILE A 5 -12.66 -58.33 0.19
C ILE A 5 -11.64 -57.56 -0.65
N PHE A 6 -10.86 -58.26 -1.49
CA PHE A 6 -9.91 -57.62 -2.40
C PHE A 6 -10.58 -56.67 -3.40
N LEU A 7 -11.71 -57.07 -4.00
CA LEU A 7 -12.46 -56.21 -4.91
C LEU A 7 -13.04 -54.97 -4.22
N ALA A 8 -13.53 -55.12 -2.99
CA ALA A 8 -14.02 -54.00 -2.20
C ALA A 8 -12.92 -52.99 -1.87
N LEU A 9 -11.71 -53.47 -1.51
CA LEU A 9 -10.56 -52.61 -1.25
C LEU A 9 -10.12 -51.84 -2.50
N LEU A 10 -10.09 -52.49 -3.67
CA LEU A 10 -9.76 -51.83 -4.94
C LEU A 10 -10.78 -50.75 -5.31
N ALA A 11 -12.08 -50.98 -5.05
CA ALA A 11 -13.12 -50.00 -5.30
C ALA A 11 -12.95 -48.76 -4.41
N VAL A 12 -12.66 -48.94 -3.11
CA VAL A 12 -12.41 -47.84 -2.18
C VAL A 12 -11.15 -47.06 -2.56
N LEU A 13 -10.07 -47.75 -2.95
CA LEU A 13 -8.82 -47.13 -3.40
C LEU A 13 -9.03 -46.34 -4.71
N GLY A 14 -9.74 -46.92 -5.67
CA GLY A 14 -10.09 -46.27 -6.94
C GLY A 14 -10.95 -45.03 -6.73
N PHE A 15 -11.94 -45.11 -5.84
CA PHE A 15 -12.77 -43.97 -5.45
C PHE A 15 -11.91 -42.89 -4.77
N GLY A 16 -11.05 -43.25 -3.82
CA GLY A 16 -10.14 -42.31 -3.16
C GLY A 16 -9.19 -41.60 -4.14
N ILE A 17 -8.64 -42.32 -5.11
CA ILE A 17 -7.79 -41.74 -6.17
C ILE A 17 -8.60 -40.82 -7.09
N TYR A 18 -9.82 -41.21 -7.47
CA TYR A 18 -10.73 -40.39 -8.27
C TYR A 18 -11.07 -39.08 -7.56
N TRP A 19 -11.49 -39.14 -6.29
CA TRP A 19 -11.77 -37.96 -5.48
C TRP A 19 -10.54 -37.09 -5.28
N ALA A 20 -9.37 -37.68 -5.03
CA ALA A 20 -8.11 -36.92 -4.92
C ALA A 20 -7.77 -36.19 -6.23
N LYS A 21 -8.00 -36.81 -7.39
CA LYS A 21 -7.80 -36.20 -8.70
C LYS A 21 -8.78 -35.05 -8.95
N GLU A 22 -10.07 -35.27 -8.68
CA GLU A 22 -11.13 -34.27 -8.78
C GLU A 22 -10.85 -33.06 -7.86
N TYR A 23 -10.44 -33.30 -6.62
CA TYR A 23 -10.09 -32.25 -5.64
C TYR A 23 -8.86 -31.46 -6.09
N ARG A 24 -7.81 -32.16 -6.58
CA ARG A 24 -6.61 -31.51 -7.12
C ARG A 24 -6.95 -30.59 -8.30
N GLN A 25 -7.80 -31.03 -9.23
CA GLN A 25 -8.22 -30.20 -10.36
C GLN A 25 -8.94 -28.92 -9.92
N LYS A 26 -9.87 -29.02 -8.97
CA LYS A 26 -10.56 -27.85 -8.39
C LYS A 26 -9.58 -26.89 -7.71
N THR A 27 -8.56 -27.41 -7.00
CA THR A 27 -7.53 -26.56 -6.40
C THR A 27 -6.63 -25.86 -7.41
N THR A 28 -6.28 -26.52 -8.53
CA THR A 28 -5.46 -25.89 -9.59
C THR A 28 -6.19 -24.74 -10.26
N LEU A 29 -7.48 -24.91 -10.57
CA LEU A 29 -8.31 -23.85 -11.14
C LEU A 29 -8.37 -22.65 -10.19
N LEU A 30 -8.69 -22.88 -8.92
CA LEU A 30 -8.75 -21.83 -7.90
C LEU A 30 -7.42 -21.09 -7.77
N ASN A 31 -6.29 -21.81 -7.70
CA ASN A 31 -4.97 -21.21 -7.61
C ASN A 31 -4.65 -20.36 -8.85
N SER A 32 -5.07 -20.79 -10.04
CA SER A 32 -4.86 -20.01 -11.26
C SER A 32 -5.70 -18.73 -11.28
N THR A 33 -6.96 -18.78 -10.83
CA THR A 33 -7.83 -17.60 -10.69
C THR A 33 -7.29 -16.63 -9.64
N ILE A 34 -6.87 -17.13 -8.48
CA ILE A 34 -6.20 -16.34 -7.45
C ILE A 34 -4.96 -15.67 -8.05
N THR A 35 -4.11 -16.43 -8.73
CA THR A 35 -2.89 -15.89 -9.36
C THR A 35 -3.21 -14.81 -10.40
N GLN A 36 -4.24 -15.01 -11.23
CA GLN A 36 -4.67 -14.03 -12.23
C GLN A 36 -5.24 -12.76 -11.59
N LEU A 37 -6.06 -12.89 -10.54
CA LEU A 37 -6.59 -11.75 -9.78
C LEU A 37 -5.47 -10.97 -9.10
N THR A 38 -4.54 -11.67 -8.42
CA THR A 38 -3.36 -11.05 -7.82
C THR A 38 -2.51 -10.33 -8.87
N ARG A 39 -2.32 -10.93 -10.05
CA ARG A 39 -1.57 -10.33 -11.15
C ARG A 39 -2.29 -9.11 -11.73
N CYS A 40 -3.59 -9.18 -12.00
CA CYS A 40 -4.37 -8.06 -12.51
C CYS A 40 -4.37 -6.88 -11.53
N ASN A 41 -4.52 -7.15 -10.25
CA ASN A 41 -4.40 -6.15 -9.19
C ASN A 41 -2.99 -5.52 -9.20
N LYS A 42 -1.94 -6.35 -9.31
CA LYS A 42 -0.56 -5.85 -9.41
C LYS A 42 -0.34 -4.97 -10.64
N ASP A 43 -0.77 -5.40 -11.81
CA ASP A 43 -0.61 -4.66 -13.06
C ASP A 43 -1.37 -3.33 -13.01
N MET A 44 -2.58 -3.32 -12.46
CA MET A 44 -3.36 -2.10 -12.20
C MET A 44 -2.63 -1.15 -11.25
N LYS A 45 -2.10 -1.65 -10.12
CA LYS A 45 -1.33 -0.85 -9.18
C LYS A 45 -0.10 -0.22 -9.85
N ILE A 46 0.60 -0.97 -10.70
CA ILE A 46 1.75 -0.47 -11.49
C ILE A 46 1.30 0.63 -12.47
N THR A 47 0.17 0.46 -13.16
CA THR A 47 -0.36 1.49 -14.07
C THR A 47 -0.72 2.78 -13.33
N LEU A 48 -1.39 2.67 -12.18
CA LEU A 48 -1.71 3.83 -11.34
C LEU A 48 -0.44 4.51 -10.83
N LEU A 49 0.55 3.74 -10.39
CA LEU A 49 1.83 4.25 -9.94
C LEU A 49 2.57 5.00 -11.04
N LYS A 50 2.61 4.46 -12.27
CA LYS A 50 3.16 5.15 -13.44
C LYS A 50 2.41 6.44 -13.76
N GLY A 51 1.08 6.45 -13.59
CA GLY A 51 0.27 7.65 -13.71
C GLY A 51 0.67 8.72 -12.69
N LEU A 52 0.86 8.33 -11.42
CA LEU A 52 1.34 9.24 -10.36
C LEU A 52 2.74 9.79 -10.68
N ILE A 53 3.68 8.92 -11.06
CA ILE A 53 5.05 9.35 -11.42
C ILE A 53 5.03 10.25 -12.65
N ARG A 54 4.20 9.97 -13.66
CA ARG A 54 4.09 10.83 -14.83
C ARG A 54 3.51 12.20 -14.49
N ARG A 55 2.51 12.23 -13.60
CA ARG A 55 1.88 13.46 -13.14
C ARG A 55 2.86 14.32 -12.35
N PHE A 56 3.49 13.73 -11.33
CA PHE A 56 4.24 14.48 -10.32
C PHE A 56 5.77 14.41 -10.46
N GLY A 57 6.30 13.51 -11.29
CA GLY A 57 7.74 13.19 -11.37
C GLY A 57 8.54 14.04 -12.36
N ASN A 58 7.87 14.70 -13.30
CA ASN A 58 8.49 15.62 -14.25
C ASN A 58 7.73 16.95 -14.22
N GLY A 59 8.38 18.02 -13.77
CA GLY A 59 7.88 19.40 -13.91
C GLY A 59 7.97 19.92 -15.35
N ASP A 60 7.64 19.09 -16.33
CA ASP A 60 7.61 19.48 -17.76
C ASP A 60 6.31 20.20 -18.12
N ASP A 61 5.27 20.07 -17.29
CA ASP A 61 4.05 20.89 -17.34
C ASP A 61 4.20 22.06 -16.34
N ASP A 62 4.23 23.30 -16.85
CA ASP A 62 4.42 24.55 -16.09
C ASP A 62 3.37 24.82 -14.97
N GLU A 63 2.41 23.91 -14.78
CA GLU A 63 1.29 24.05 -13.84
C GLU A 63 1.43 23.24 -12.53
N GLU A 64 2.26 22.19 -12.48
CA GLU A 64 2.43 21.38 -11.26
C GLU A 64 3.65 21.82 -10.44
N THR A 65 3.39 22.20 -9.19
CA THR A 65 4.41 22.61 -8.23
C THR A 65 4.97 21.39 -7.47
N PRO A 66 6.22 21.44 -6.96
CA PRO A 66 6.79 20.35 -6.14
C PRO A 66 5.90 19.90 -4.96
N TRP A 67 5.02 20.78 -4.48
CA TRP A 67 4.07 20.57 -3.40
C TRP A 67 2.89 19.66 -3.75
N ASP A 68 2.57 19.51 -5.04
CA ASP A 68 1.30 18.89 -5.43
C ASP A 68 1.30 17.39 -5.14
N PHE A 69 2.48 16.76 -5.20
CA PHE A 69 2.62 15.38 -4.74
C PHE A 69 2.51 15.25 -3.22
N GLU A 70 3.15 16.13 -2.46
CA GLU A 70 3.06 16.15 -0.99
C GLU A 70 1.61 16.35 -0.54
N ARG A 71 0.88 17.27 -1.19
CA ARG A 71 -0.55 17.47 -0.97
C ARG A 71 -1.38 16.24 -1.31
N PHE A 72 -1.06 15.55 -2.41
CA PHE A 72 -1.71 14.29 -2.76
C PHE A 72 -1.50 13.24 -1.68
N VAL A 73 -0.25 12.99 -1.29
CA VAL A 73 0.09 12.03 -0.22
C VAL A 73 -0.57 12.45 1.09
N GLY A 74 -0.53 13.73 1.45
CA GLY A 74 -1.17 14.28 2.64
C GLY A 74 -2.66 13.93 2.71
N ARG A 75 -3.42 14.15 1.63
CA ARG A 75 -4.84 13.76 1.55
C ARG A 75 -5.08 12.26 1.68
N VAL A 76 -4.23 11.44 1.05
CA VAL A 76 -4.34 9.98 1.17
C VAL A 76 -4.15 9.55 2.62
N LEU A 77 -3.11 10.05 3.30
CA LEU A 77 -2.84 9.71 4.69
C LEU A 77 -3.90 10.28 5.64
N GLU A 78 -4.40 11.49 5.39
CA GLU A 78 -5.48 12.13 6.15
C GLU A 78 -6.74 11.26 6.15
N GLN A 79 -7.16 10.81 4.96
CA GLN A 79 -8.34 9.96 4.79
C GLN A 79 -8.12 8.55 5.35
N TYR A 80 -6.93 7.98 5.13
CA TYR A 80 -6.62 6.61 5.54
C TYR A 80 -6.55 6.47 7.06
N TYR A 81 -5.87 7.39 7.74
CA TYR A 81 -5.73 7.38 9.20
C TYR A 81 -6.83 8.15 9.92
N ASN A 82 -7.73 8.82 9.19
CA ASN A 82 -8.78 9.68 9.73
C ASN A 82 -8.22 10.67 10.78
N CYS A 83 -7.18 11.40 10.39
CA CYS A 83 -6.44 12.35 11.22
C CYS A 83 -6.29 13.69 10.49
N SER A 84 -5.76 14.72 11.17
CA SER A 84 -5.44 16.00 10.49
C SER A 84 -4.02 15.96 9.92
N VAL A 85 -3.83 16.44 8.69
CA VAL A 85 -2.52 16.47 8.03
C VAL A 85 -2.20 17.87 7.52
N GLU A 86 -1.04 18.40 7.91
CA GLU A 86 -0.50 19.66 7.41
C GLU A 86 0.66 19.37 6.44
N VAL A 87 0.63 20.02 5.28
CA VAL A 87 1.74 20.01 4.31
C VAL A 87 2.62 21.22 4.59
N THR A 88 3.91 20.99 4.82
CA THR A 88 4.87 22.05 5.11
C THR A 88 5.36 22.70 3.81
N MET A 89 5.78 23.96 3.89
CA MET A 89 6.47 24.62 2.79
C MET A 89 8.00 24.48 3.00
N ALA A 90 8.69 23.74 2.14
CA ALA A 90 10.13 23.65 1.81
C ALA A 90 10.99 24.90 1.97
N SER A 91 10.45 26.11 2.12
CA SER A 91 11.25 27.18 2.71
C SER A 91 11.43 26.90 4.21
N ASN A 92 12.51 26.17 4.53
CA ASN A 92 13.02 25.96 5.88
C ASN A 92 12.32 24.88 6.74
N ASP A 93 11.74 23.86 6.11
CA ASP A 93 11.09 22.72 6.81
C ASP A 93 12.07 21.66 7.34
N TYR A 94 13.36 21.78 6.99
CA TYR A 94 14.42 20.85 7.35
C TYR A 94 14.11 19.39 6.98
N GLY A 95 13.41 19.18 5.86
CA GLY A 95 13.10 17.87 5.28
C GLY A 95 11.93 17.13 5.92
N VAL A 96 11.05 17.85 6.61
CA VAL A 96 9.71 17.37 6.97
C VAL A 96 8.74 17.93 5.95
N ASP A 97 8.06 17.08 5.21
CA ASP A 97 7.09 17.48 4.16
C ASP A 97 5.65 17.41 4.69
N LEU A 98 5.40 16.58 5.71
CA LEU A 98 4.07 16.37 6.30
C LEU A 98 4.11 16.35 7.83
N ARG A 99 3.04 16.87 8.46
CA ARG A 99 2.77 16.74 9.89
C ARG A 99 1.39 16.12 10.08
N LEU A 100 1.33 14.93 10.68
CA LEU A 100 0.09 14.22 10.92
C LEU A 100 -0.24 14.25 12.41
N HIS A 101 -1.42 14.74 12.76
CA HIS A 101 -1.92 14.81 14.13
C HIS A 101 -2.86 13.64 14.39
N GLN A 102 -2.29 12.52 14.82
CA GLN A 102 -3.04 11.33 15.20
C GLN A 102 -3.49 11.40 16.66
N SER A 103 -4.41 10.51 17.03
CA SER A 103 -4.98 10.46 18.38
C SER A 103 -3.95 10.26 19.49
N ASP A 104 -2.82 9.62 19.19
CA ASP A 104 -1.76 9.29 20.14
C ASP A 104 -0.51 10.19 20.02
N GLY A 105 -0.48 11.13 19.07
CA GLY A 105 0.57 12.14 18.98
C GLY A 105 0.84 12.67 17.58
N LEU A 106 1.90 13.48 17.49
CA LEU A 106 2.42 14.02 16.25
C LEU A 106 3.26 12.97 15.51
N TYR A 107 3.04 12.84 14.21
CA TYR A 107 3.87 12.06 13.29
C TYR A 107 4.43 12.97 12.20
N LEU A 108 5.67 12.73 11.79
CA LEU A 108 6.34 13.53 10.76
C LEU A 108 6.56 12.72 9.50
N GLY A 109 6.27 13.28 8.34
CA GLY A 109 6.38 12.60 7.05
C GLY A 109 7.41 13.24 6.13
N GLN A 110 8.15 12.43 5.39
CA GLN A 110 8.92 12.86 4.22
C GLN A 110 8.44 12.09 2.99
N VAL A 111 8.35 12.77 1.85
CA VAL A 111 7.76 12.29 0.62
C VAL A 111 8.78 12.38 -0.51
N LYS A 112 8.91 11.31 -1.31
CA LYS A 112 9.83 11.24 -2.46
C LYS A 112 9.15 10.68 -3.70
N CYS A 113 8.90 11.53 -4.69
CA CYS A 113 8.43 11.09 -6.02
C CYS A 113 9.63 10.68 -6.88
N TYR A 114 9.97 9.40 -6.91
CA TYR A 114 11.06 8.84 -7.71
C TYR A 114 10.55 7.84 -8.75
N GLN A 115 11.35 7.63 -9.79
CA GLN A 115 11.14 6.56 -10.75
C GLN A 115 11.25 5.18 -10.08
N GLU A 116 10.57 4.18 -10.63
CA GLU A 116 10.44 2.83 -10.05
C GLU A 116 11.80 2.13 -9.84
N ASP A 117 12.79 2.44 -10.66
CA ASP A 117 14.16 1.91 -10.58
C ASP A 117 15.08 2.69 -9.62
N ASN A 118 14.68 3.89 -9.20
CA ASN A 118 15.44 4.74 -8.30
C ASN A 118 14.99 4.57 -6.83
N LYS A 119 15.60 3.59 -6.14
CA LYS A 119 15.25 3.26 -4.77
C LYS A 119 15.71 4.31 -3.76
N VAL A 120 14.89 4.54 -2.74
CA VAL A 120 15.18 5.46 -1.65
C VAL A 120 16.22 4.87 -0.68
N GLY A 121 17.24 5.67 -0.39
CA GLY A 121 18.28 5.39 0.60
C GLY A 121 17.85 5.62 2.04
N PHE A 122 18.80 5.61 2.97
CA PHE A 122 18.51 5.78 4.41
C PHE A 122 18.38 7.25 4.83
N GLU A 123 18.83 8.18 3.99
CA GLU A 123 18.98 9.60 4.30
C GLU A 123 17.65 10.26 4.69
N PRO A 124 16.52 10.06 3.96
CA PRO A 124 15.22 10.60 4.36
C PRO A 124 14.75 10.08 5.73
N ILE A 125 15.07 8.83 6.03
CA ILE A 125 14.70 8.17 7.30
C ILE A 125 15.48 8.81 8.46
N ALA A 126 16.79 9.07 8.25
CA ALA A 126 17.62 9.74 9.24
C ALA A 126 17.18 11.19 9.52
N ILE A 127 16.75 11.91 8.47
CA ILE A 127 16.19 13.27 8.60
C ILE A 127 14.93 13.24 9.47
N ILE A 128 13.97 12.38 9.14
CA ILE A 128 12.72 12.25 9.91
C ILE A 128 13.00 11.83 11.35
N HIS A 129 13.91 10.86 11.57
CA HIS A 129 14.28 10.44 12.92
C HIS A 129 14.84 11.60 13.76
N SER A 130 15.75 12.40 13.20
CA SER A 130 16.30 13.59 13.87
C SER A 130 15.19 14.60 14.22
N GLN A 131 14.26 14.82 13.29
CA GLN A 131 13.13 15.74 13.51
C GLN A 131 12.13 15.23 14.54
N MET A 132 11.91 13.91 14.59
CA MET A 132 11.06 13.30 15.61
C MET A 132 11.60 13.60 17.01
N LEU A 133 12.90 13.45 17.23
CA LEU A 133 13.56 13.79 18.50
C LEU A 133 13.44 15.28 18.83
N LYS A 134 13.74 16.15 17.85
CA LYS A 134 13.68 17.61 18.02
C LYS A 134 12.28 18.11 18.37
N GLN A 135 11.25 17.53 17.76
CA GLN A 135 9.86 18.00 17.84
C GLN A 135 9.00 17.15 18.78
N LYS A 136 9.60 16.15 19.45
CA LYS A 136 8.92 15.19 20.32
C LYS A 136 7.76 14.47 19.62
N ALA A 137 7.94 14.16 18.34
CA ALA A 137 6.99 13.38 17.57
C ALA A 137 7.04 11.91 18.00
N ARG A 138 5.89 11.24 17.95
CA ARG A 138 5.73 9.86 18.39
C ARG A 138 6.32 8.88 17.38
N GLY A 139 6.20 9.17 16.09
CA GLY A 139 6.68 8.35 15.00
C GLY A 139 6.85 9.15 13.71
N GLY A 140 7.15 8.44 12.62
CA GLY A 140 7.29 9.09 11.32
C GLY A 140 6.89 8.21 10.15
N TYR A 141 6.83 8.85 8.99
CA TYR A 141 6.55 8.23 7.70
C TYR A 141 7.62 8.65 6.72
N VAL A 142 8.10 7.71 5.92
CA VAL A 142 8.76 8.04 4.66
C VAL A 142 7.92 7.42 3.58
N VAL A 143 7.51 8.20 2.59
CA VAL A 143 6.61 7.79 1.52
C VAL A 143 7.31 7.97 0.18
N THR A 144 7.19 7.00 -0.72
CA THR A 144 7.75 7.12 -2.06
C THR A 144 6.90 6.45 -3.13
N THR A 145 7.00 6.92 -4.37
CA THR A 145 6.51 6.21 -5.55
C THR A 145 7.41 5.06 -6.01
N SER A 146 8.61 4.94 -5.45
CA SER A 146 9.55 3.86 -5.76
C SER A 146 9.53 2.79 -4.66
N ASP A 147 10.69 2.18 -4.39
CA ASP A 147 10.91 1.25 -3.29
C ASP A 147 12.14 1.66 -2.47
N TYR A 148 12.41 0.95 -1.38
CA TYR A 148 13.55 1.22 -0.48
C TYR A 148 14.68 0.24 -0.71
N THR A 149 15.92 0.72 -0.51
CA THR A 149 17.09 -0.16 -0.44
C THR A 149 17.02 -1.08 0.79
N ALA A 150 17.74 -2.21 0.76
CA ALA A 150 17.80 -3.11 1.92
C ALA A 150 18.37 -2.40 3.16
N ASN A 151 19.38 -1.55 2.97
CA ASN A 151 19.98 -0.76 4.04
C ASN A 151 18.99 0.24 4.63
N ALA A 152 18.17 0.90 3.81
CA ALA A 152 17.13 1.82 4.29
C ALA A 152 16.09 1.08 5.15
N ARG A 153 15.65 -0.12 4.74
CA ARG A 153 14.73 -0.96 5.52
C ARG A 153 15.34 -1.38 6.85
N GLN A 154 16.61 -1.82 6.83
CA GLN A 154 17.33 -2.18 8.05
C GLN A 154 17.50 -0.98 8.99
N TYR A 155 17.79 0.20 8.45
CA TYR A 155 17.95 1.43 9.22
C TYR A 155 16.64 1.85 9.91
N ALA A 156 15.48 1.65 9.26
CA ALA A 156 14.17 2.03 9.80
C ALA A 156 13.63 1.11 10.92
N ALA A 157 14.14 -0.13 11.02
CA ALA A 157 13.51 -1.21 11.78
C ALA A 157 13.16 -0.84 13.24
N ASP A 158 13.99 -0.02 13.88
CA ASP A 158 13.85 0.34 15.31
C ASP A 158 13.54 1.83 15.55
N LEU A 159 13.20 2.60 14.49
CA LEU A 159 13.06 4.06 14.58
C LEU A 159 11.63 4.56 14.73
N ASN A 160 10.64 3.66 14.87
CA ASN A 160 9.21 3.99 14.80
C ASN A 160 8.83 4.83 13.56
N ILE A 161 9.47 4.49 12.42
CA ILE A 161 9.24 5.11 11.12
C ILE A 161 8.63 4.06 10.20
N ARG A 162 7.46 4.35 9.65
CA ARG A 162 6.82 3.50 8.65
C ARG A 162 7.29 3.91 7.25
N LEU A 163 7.79 2.92 6.50
CA LEU A 163 8.13 3.06 5.09
C LEU A 163 6.92 2.70 4.24
N ILE A 164 6.48 3.60 3.37
CA ILE A 164 5.33 3.40 2.47
C ILE A 164 5.84 3.52 1.04
N ASN A 165 5.98 2.37 0.37
CA ASN A 165 6.46 2.33 -1.01
C ASN A 165 5.33 2.60 -2.02
N GLY A 166 5.66 2.64 -3.32
CA GLY A 166 4.69 3.02 -4.35
C GLY A 166 3.48 2.08 -4.44
N CYS A 167 3.68 0.79 -4.25
CA CYS A 167 2.59 -0.19 -4.26
C CYS A 167 1.65 0.01 -3.05
N GLU A 168 2.21 0.20 -1.86
CA GLU A 168 1.43 0.46 -0.65
C GLU A 168 0.70 1.81 -0.73
N LEU A 169 1.33 2.85 -1.28
CA LEU A 169 0.70 4.16 -1.47
C LEU A 169 -0.54 4.07 -2.38
N VAL A 170 -0.44 3.32 -3.49
CA VAL A 170 -1.57 3.11 -4.40
C VAL A 170 -2.69 2.29 -3.76
N GLU A 171 -2.33 1.29 -2.95
CA GLU A 171 -3.29 0.51 -2.19
C GLU A 171 -4.06 1.37 -1.19
N MET A 172 -3.34 2.16 -0.37
CA MET A 172 -3.95 3.11 0.56
C MET A 172 -4.85 4.10 -0.17
N TRP A 173 -4.43 4.63 -1.33
CA TRP A 173 -5.24 5.55 -2.11
C TRP A 173 -6.51 4.90 -2.66
N THR A 174 -6.43 3.66 -3.14
CA THR A 174 -7.61 2.94 -3.68
C THR A 174 -8.62 2.69 -2.57
N GLU A 175 -8.16 2.28 -1.37
CA GLU A 175 -9.02 2.09 -0.20
C GLU A 175 -9.75 3.37 0.22
N THR A 176 -9.10 4.54 0.14
CA THR A 176 -9.77 5.81 0.49
C THR A 176 -10.84 6.20 -0.52
N VAL A 177 -10.63 5.92 -1.81
CA VAL A 177 -11.63 6.14 -2.86
C VAL A 177 -12.85 5.24 -2.66
N GLU A 178 -12.64 3.94 -2.43
CA GLU A 178 -13.73 2.98 -2.18
C GLU A 178 -14.57 3.34 -0.94
N ALA A 179 -13.89 3.78 0.14
CA ALA A 179 -14.56 4.24 1.35
C ALA A 179 -15.41 5.50 1.10
N ALA A 180 -14.93 6.44 0.27
CA ALA A 180 -15.68 7.64 -0.11
C ALA A 180 -16.92 7.29 -0.94
N GLU A 181 -16.81 6.37 -1.90
CA GLU A 181 -17.96 5.90 -2.68
C GLU A 181 -19.03 5.24 -1.80
N THR A 182 -18.61 4.45 -0.82
CA THR A 182 -19.53 3.76 0.09
C THR A 182 -20.29 4.75 0.98
N LYS A 183 -19.61 5.77 1.51
CA LYS A 183 -20.24 6.87 2.27
C LYS A 183 -21.24 7.64 1.42
N ASN A 184 -20.89 7.97 0.17
CA ASN A 184 -21.77 8.68 -0.76
C ASN A 184 -23.02 7.87 -1.10
N LYS A 185 -22.91 6.56 -1.31
CA LYS A 185 -24.06 5.66 -1.55
C LYS A 185 -24.94 5.51 -0.29
N ALA A 186 -24.35 5.48 0.90
CA ALA A 186 -25.09 5.43 2.16
C ALA A 186 -25.87 6.73 2.44
N ALA A 187 -25.29 7.89 2.15
CA ALA A 187 -25.95 9.19 2.27
C ALA A 187 -27.06 9.42 1.23
N ALA A 188 -27.02 8.70 0.10
CA ALA A 188 -27.98 8.83 -0.99
C ALA A 188 -29.26 7.96 -0.85
N LYS A 189 -29.41 7.15 0.21
CA LYS A 189 -30.67 6.42 0.47
C LYS A 189 -31.70 7.37 1.14
N PRO A 190 -32.83 7.70 0.49
CA PRO A 190 -33.90 8.44 1.14
C PRO A 190 -34.61 7.55 2.15
N GLN A 191 -34.98 8.15 3.27
CA GLN A 191 -35.90 7.64 4.27
C GLN A 191 -37.20 7.21 3.57
N GLN A 192 -37.42 5.90 3.45
CA GLN A 192 -38.70 5.36 3.01
C GLN A 192 -39.73 5.67 4.10
N ALA A 193 -40.60 6.64 3.79
CA ALA A 193 -41.84 6.94 4.49
C ALA A 193 -42.94 5.96 4.07
#